data_AF-A0A935Z3U2-F1
#
_entry.id   AF-A0A935Z3U2-F1
#
_cell.length_a   1.000
_cell.length_b   1.000
_cell.length_c   1.000
_cell.angle_alpha   90.00
_cell.angle_beta   90.00
_cell.angle_gamma   90.00
#
_symmetry.space_group_name_H-M   'P 1'
#
loop_
_entity.id
_entity.type
_entity.pdbx_description
1 polymer ?
#
loop_
_entity_poly.entity_id
_entity_poly.type
_entity_poly.pdbx_seq_one_letter_code
_entity_poly.pdbx_strand_id
1 'polypeptide(L)'
;MKLGVIFSLVFCCVSGVAAAQQKTSIFKNGFENEAEIKKWTLMYGAQVVADNVRTGSGALVIAEGEASIRTQSQLSEQGVVDFWIKTSSPSTEYTITLRVASSQNNDSDWVQVGQITGKNDTEEYYAKRISIDDPGKKYLRLDFAVTNGQLWLDDVNVQKILLGTALQKNQQKIITEVMDKLRADKDYQVQADALRTLGKNYSAQIDVQRQYLEYANGIYSSVTLAMATSERGRMANPLAYETFKKLVDDVNLVSSPLQKARISSLLKPLGVIATNSLNVMTQGAFSAFAEPFKSIVATAFERSNFENAGINRAARKFAEKNGLVTYEKAEGFLAEIEKEVTTLAALDKDLQDIQGKLNQYRNELSKHLQDSLIAGGLGRGQENYNRVLSKDEVVRNQALLEITNYFMLQAESYQNHSSSNTDFVQFMMKATRNMEETQVYKERFNQIASSVITYYDKFERSVAKEQNPFSEEKDKKVWEAQAAKVRGYLQESKQAFTKAYM
;
A
#
# COMPACT_ATOMS: atom_id res chain seq x y z
N MET A 1 23.96 -7.36 53.15
CA MET A 1 22.85 -8.31 53.36
C MET A 1 21.55 -7.52 53.25
N LYS A 2 20.76 -7.78 52.19
CA LYS A 2 19.28 -7.68 52.02
C LYS A 2 18.49 -6.66 52.89
N LEU A 3 17.48 -5.89 52.44
CA LEU A 3 16.63 -5.85 51.24
C LEU A 3 15.67 -4.63 51.38
N GLY A 4 15.22 -4.05 50.26
CA GLY A 4 13.84 -3.55 50.02
C GLY A 4 13.45 -2.19 50.65
N VAL A 5 12.72 -1.27 50.01
CA VAL A 5 11.86 -1.31 48.82
C VAL A 5 11.78 0.13 48.28
N ILE A 6 12.18 0.38 47.03
CA ILE A 6 11.84 1.61 46.30
C ILE A 6 10.63 1.27 45.44
N PHE A 7 9.51 1.94 45.72
CA PHE A 7 8.26 1.83 44.96
C PHE A 7 8.43 2.56 43.63
N SER A 8 8.76 1.83 42.57
CA SER A 8 8.72 2.32 41.20
C SER A 8 7.32 2.04 40.65
N LEU A 9 6.51 3.09 40.52
CA LEU A 9 5.20 3.05 39.88
C LEU A 9 5.42 2.89 38.36
N VAL A 10 5.53 1.64 37.91
CA VAL A 10 5.37 1.27 36.51
C VAL A 10 3.87 1.33 36.21
N PHE A 11 3.44 2.40 35.55
CA PHE A 11 2.11 2.50 34.95
C PHE A 11 2.09 1.58 33.73
N CYS A 12 1.85 0.28 33.97
CA CYS A 12 1.60 -0.69 32.92
C CYS A 12 0.20 -0.44 32.37
N CYS A 13 0.09 0.41 31.34
CA CYS A 13 -1.08 0.42 30.46
C CYS A 13 -1.13 -0.91 29.72
N VAL A 14 -1.75 -1.92 30.32
CA VAL A 14 -2.22 -3.10 29.60
C VAL A 14 -3.45 -2.64 28.83
N SER A 15 -3.23 -1.93 27.72
CA SER A 15 -4.23 -1.81 26.68
C SER A 15 -4.46 -3.22 26.15
N GLY A 16 -5.59 -3.82 26.54
CA GLY A 16 -6.15 -4.98 25.86
C GLY A 16 -6.37 -4.61 24.41
N VAL A 17 -5.33 -4.81 23.59
CA VAL A 17 -5.43 -4.77 22.15
C VAL A 17 -6.32 -5.96 21.83
N ALA A 18 -7.55 -5.70 21.37
CA ALA A 18 -8.31 -6.71 20.66
C ALA A 18 -7.38 -7.22 19.54
N ALA A 19 -6.86 -8.43 19.71
CA ALA A 19 -6.03 -9.05 18.70
C ALA A 19 -6.92 -9.28 17.50
N ALA A 20 -6.77 -8.44 16.47
CA ALA A 20 -7.25 -8.76 15.14
C ALA A 20 -6.72 -10.16 14.81
N GLN A 21 -7.64 -11.06 14.46
CA GLN A 21 -7.32 -12.45 14.25
C GLN A 21 -6.48 -12.53 12.98
N GLN A 22 -5.17 -12.73 13.17
CA GLN A 22 -4.14 -12.66 12.14
C GLN A 22 -4.54 -13.52 10.93
N LYS A 23 -4.64 -12.90 9.75
CA LYS A 23 -4.91 -13.61 8.49
C LYS A 23 -3.77 -14.59 8.20
N THR A 24 -4.03 -15.90 8.32
CA THR A 24 -3.06 -16.95 8.04
C THR A 24 -3.00 -17.23 6.54
N SER A 25 -1.80 -17.27 5.95
CA SER A 25 -1.60 -17.76 4.57
C SER A 25 -1.95 -19.25 4.50
N ILE A 26 -2.79 -19.60 3.53
CA ILE A 26 -3.25 -20.98 3.27
C ILE A 26 -2.66 -21.55 1.98
N PHE A 27 -2.08 -20.69 1.14
CA PHE A 27 -1.39 -21.07 -0.08
C PHE A 27 -0.33 -20.02 -0.40
N LYS A 28 0.87 -20.47 -0.76
CA LYS A 28 1.94 -19.62 -1.26
C LYS A 28 2.69 -20.32 -2.40
N ASN A 29 2.99 -19.58 -3.45
CA ASN A 29 3.69 -20.08 -4.63
C ASN A 29 4.46 -18.96 -5.34
N GLY A 30 5.77 -19.11 -5.47
CA GLY A 30 6.66 -18.22 -6.24
C GLY A 30 7.23 -18.90 -7.47
N PHE A 31 6.70 -20.06 -7.89
CA PHE A 31 7.13 -20.80 -9.08
C PHE A 31 8.61 -21.21 -9.09
N GLU A 32 9.23 -21.32 -7.91
CA GLU A 32 10.67 -21.49 -7.73
C GLU A 32 11.22 -22.85 -8.18
N ASN A 33 10.38 -23.87 -8.14
CA ASN A 33 10.77 -25.24 -8.42
C ASN A 33 9.60 -26.06 -8.93
N GLU A 34 9.90 -27.24 -9.45
CA GLU A 34 8.90 -28.15 -10.02
C GLU A 34 7.80 -28.54 -9.03
N ALA A 35 8.11 -28.64 -7.73
CA ALA A 35 7.10 -28.95 -6.71
C ALA A 35 6.10 -27.79 -6.50
N GLU A 36 6.56 -26.54 -6.61
CA GLU A 36 5.67 -25.37 -6.62
C GLU A 36 4.86 -25.27 -7.91
N ILE A 37 5.48 -25.48 -9.07
CA ILE A 37 4.80 -25.46 -10.37
C ILE A 37 3.70 -26.53 -10.41
N LYS A 38 3.95 -27.73 -9.87
CA LYS A 38 2.98 -28.83 -9.76
C LYS A 38 1.77 -28.52 -8.87
N LYS A 39 1.78 -27.47 -8.05
CA LYS A 39 0.57 -27.03 -7.33
C LYS A 39 -0.47 -26.41 -8.27
N TRP A 40 -0.06 -26.02 -9.48
CA TRP A 40 -0.90 -25.45 -10.51
C TRP A 40 -1.10 -26.41 -11.68
N THR A 41 -2.27 -26.35 -12.29
CA THR A 41 -2.49 -26.82 -13.67
C THR A 41 -2.42 -25.60 -14.56
N LEU A 42 -1.37 -25.52 -15.39
CA LEU A 42 -1.25 -24.53 -16.44
C LEU A 42 -2.05 -25.03 -17.64
N MET A 43 -3.18 -24.39 -17.95
CA MET A 43 -4.09 -24.90 -18.99
C MET A 43 -3.62 -24.47 -20.39
N TYR A 44 -3.47 -23.17 -20.62
CA TYR A 44 -3.01 -22.58 -21.87
C TYR A 44 -2.49 -21.17 -21.61
N GLY A 45 -1.69 -20.64 -22.54
CA GLY A 45 -1.23 -19.24 -22.55
C GLY A 45 -0.26 -18.83 -21.43
N ALA A 46 0.02 -19.72 -20.48
CA ALA A 46 0.93 -19.49 -19.36
C ALA A 46 2.15 -20.44 -19.42
N GLN A 47 3.35 -19.89 -19.23
CA GLN A 47 4.60 -20.64 -19.21
C GLN A 47 5.47 -20.21 -18.03
N VAL A 48 6.24 -21.13 -17.48
CA VAL A 48 7.22 -20.80 -16.43
C VAL A 48 8.48 -20.28 -17.08
N VAL A 49 8.99 -19.15 -16.59
CA VAL A 49 10.23 -18.51 -17.05
C VAL A 49 11.16 -18.24 -15.87
N ALA A 50 12.46 -18.23 -16.14
CA ALA A 50 13.50 -17.87 -15.18
C ALA A 50 13.95 -16.40 -15.30
N ASP A 51 13.53 -15.70 -16.35
CA ASP A 51 13.84 -14.29 -16.60
C ASP A 51 12.68 -13.40 -16.15
N ASN A 52 12.99 -12.14 -15.85
CA ASN A 52 12.02 -11.14 -15.36
C ASN A 52 11.31 -11.52 -14.06
N VAL A 53 11.91 -12.36 -13.21
CA VAL A 53 11.36 -12.78 -11.92
C VAL A 53 11.30 -11.64 -10.90
N ARG A 54 10.29 -11.65 -10.03
CA ARG A 54 10.19 -10.64 -8.96
C ARG A 54 11.08 -11.01 -7.79
N THR A 55 10.97 -12.26 -7.34
CA THR A 55 11.82 -12.85 -6.30
C THR A 55 12.23 -14.26 -6.70
N GLY A 56 13.33 -14.75 -6.12
CA GLY A 56 13.82 -16.09 -6.38
C GLY A 56 14.25 -16.34 -7.84
N SER A 57 13.69 -17.37 -8.46
CA SER A 57 14.22 -18.05 -9.65
C SER A 57 13.18 -18.42 -10.70
N GLY A 58 11.88 -18.23 -10.42
CA GLY A 58 10.82 -18.54 -11.35
C GLY A 58 9.69 -17.52 -11.33
N ALA A 59 9.02 -17.34 -12.47
CA ALA A 59 7.77 -16.61 -12.59
C ALA A 59 6.91 -17.23 -13.70
N LEU A 60 5.64 -16.88 -13.77
CA LEU A 60 4.80 -17.22 -14.91
C LEU A 60 4.78 -16.06 -15.91
N VAL A 61 5.10 -16.32 -17.17
CA VAL A 61 4.80 -15.41 -18.28
C VAL A 61 3.46 -15.79 -18.90
N ILE A 62 2.63 -14.79 -19.10
CA ILE A 62 1.35 -14.85 -19.80
C ILE A 62 1.54 -14.15 -21.14
N ALA A 63 1.40 -14.92 -22.22
CA ALA A 63 1.51 -14.39 -23.58
C ALA A 63 0.31 -13.50 -23.92
N GLU A 64 0.43 -12.71 -25.00
CA GLU A 64 -0.70 -11.97 -25.54
C GLU A 64 -1.85 -12.92 -25.92
N GLY A 65 -3.08 -12.51 -25.62
CA GLY A 65 -4.28 -13.33 -25.77
C GLY A 65 -4.82 -13.81 -24.43
N GLU A 66 -5.44 -14.98 -24.42
CA GLU A 66 -6.04 -15.56 -23.21
C GLU A 66 -5.10 -16.60 -22.57
N ALA A 67 -5.11 -16.67 -21.24
CA ALA A 67 -4.44 -17.72 -20.49
C ALA A 67 -5.25 -18.13 -19.27
N SER A 68 -4.99 -19.34 -18.76
CA SER A 68 -5.69 -19.82 -17.58
C SER A 68 -4.83 -20.77 -16.76
N ILE A 69 -4.81 -20.56 -15.44
CA ILE A 69 -4.15 -21.42 -14.46
C ILE A 69 -5.10 -21.72 -13.31
N ARG A 70 -5.04 -22.94 -12.75
CA ARG A 70 -5.87 -23.33 -11.60
C ARG A 70 -5.13 -24.19 -10.59
N THR A 71 -5.55 -24.17 -9.34
CA THR A 71 -4.94 -25.01 -8.30
C THR A 71 -5.27 -26.49 -8.52
N GLN A 72 -4.30 -27.36 -8.24
CA GLN A 72 -4.50 -28.83 -8.27
C GLN A 72 -5.12 -29.36 -6.97
N SER A 73 -4.77 -28.74 -5.85
CA SER A 73 -5.26 -29.12 -4.53
C SER A 73 -6.39 -28.21 -4.06
N GLN A 74 -7.22 -28.76 -3.18
CA GLN A 74 -8.20 -27.99 -2.43
C GLN A 74 -7.49 -27.04 -1.47
N LEU A 75 -7.82 -25.76 -1.59
CA LEU A 75 -7.50 -24.74 -0.62
C LEU A 75 -8.56 -24.78 0.50
N SER A 76 -8.10 -24.50 1.72
CA SER A 76 -9.00 -24.22 2.86
C SER A 76 -9.74 -22.88 2.67
N GLU A 77 -10.45 -22.40 3.68
CA GLU A 77 -11.28 -21.18 3.63
C GLU A 77 -10.58 -19.97 2.98
N GLN A 78 -10.78 -19.75 1.68
CA GLN A 78 -10.09 -18.73 0.90
C GLN A 78 -10.72 -17.36 1.14
N GLY A 79 -9.90 -16.34 1.43
CA GLY A 79 -10.38 -15.00 1.77
C GLY A 79 -9.83 -13.88 0.91
N VAL A 80 -8.53 -13.89 0.63
CA VAL A 80 -7.88 -12.86 -0.18
C VAL A 80 -6.79 -13.53 -1.00
N VAL A 81 -6.72 -13.20 -2.30
CA VAL A 81 -5.58 -13.55 -3.15
C VAL A 81 -4.76 -12.30 -3.38
N ASP A 82 -3.49 -12.40 -3.02
CA ASP A 82 -2.45 -11.44 -3.33
C ASP A 82 -1.53 -12.05 -4.38
N PHE A 83 -1.15 -11.28 -5.38
CA PHE A 83 -0.18 -11.70 -6.38
C PHE A 83 0.49 -10.48 -6.99
N TRP A 84 1.61 -10.70 -7.66
CA TRP A 84 2.40 -9.62 -8.24
C TRP A 84 2.42 -9.74 -9.75
N ILE A 85 2.27 -8.61 -10.43
CA ILE A 85 2.29 -8.58 -11.88
C ILE A 85 3.25 -7.53 -12.41
N LYS A 86 3.89 -7.82 -13.53
CA LYS A 86 4.68 -6.89 -14.35
C LYS A 86 4.16 -6.94 -15.78
N THR A 87 4.06 -5.80 -16.45
CA THR A 87 3.69 -5.72 -17.87
C THR A 87 4.92 -5.49 -18.74
N SER A 88 4.89 -5.94 -19.99
CA SER A 88 6.00 -5.77 -20.93
C SER A 88 6.19 -4.34 -21.41
N SER A 89 5.13 -3.53 -21.38
CA SER A 89 5.21 -2.11 -21.71
C SER A 89 4.06 -1.34 -21.06
N PRO A 90 4.13 0.02 -21.07
CA PRO A 90 3.02 0.86 -20.63
C PRO A 90 1.74 0.77 -21.47
N SER A 91 1.84 0.23 -22.68
CA SER A 91 0.69 0.01 -23.58
C SER A 91 0.02 -1.34 -23.37
N THR A 92 0.62 -2.26 -22.61
CA THR A 92 0.05 -3.56 -22.33
C THR A 92 -1.13 -3.43 -21.39
N GLU A 93 -2.30 -3.92 -21.82
CA GLU A 93 -3.51 -3.96 -21.02
C GLU A 93 -3.77 -5.41 -20.58
N TYR A 94 -4.32 -5.57 -19.38
CA TYR A 94 -4.65 -6.87 -18.83
C TYR A 94 -6.01 -6.87 -18.15
N THR A 95 -6.66 -8.03 -18.22
CA THR A 95 -7.82 -8.40 -17.41
C THR A 95 -7.50 -9.71 -16.70
N ILE A 96 -7.54 -9.72 -15.38
CA ILE A 96 -7.33 -10.90 -14.54
C ILE A 96 -8.63 -11.20 -13.83
N THR A 97 -9.23 -12.33 -14.15
CA THR A 97 -10.50 -12.78 -13.56
C THR A 97 -10.21 -13.91 -12.58
N LEU A 98 -10.66 -13.72 -11.34
CA LEU A 98 -10.58 -14.72 -10.31
C LEU A 98 -11.86 -15.55 -10.28
N ARG A 99 -11.71 -16.86 -10.41
CA ARG A 99 -12.81 -17.82 -10.31
C ARG A 99 -12.55 -18.83 -9.21
N VAL A 100 -13.61 -19.30 -8.59
CA VAL A 100 -13.56 -20.37 -7.59
C VAL A 100 -14.58 -21.45 -7.86
N ALA A 101 -14.26 -22.68 -7.49
CA ALA A 101 -15.11 -23.85 -7.69
C ALA A 101 -15.08 -24.80 -6.49
N SER A 102 -16.13 -25.62 -6.35
CA SER A 102 -16.18 -26.71 -5.34
C SER A 102 -15.52 -27.98 -5.86
N SER A 103 -15.44 -28.13 -7.19
CA SER A 103 -14.80 -29.24 -7.90
C SER A 103 -13.91 -28.69 -9.01
N GLN A 104 -12.78 -29.35 -9.27
CA GLN A 104 -11.83 -28.94 -10.29
C GLN A 104 -12.25 -29.36 -11.72
N ASN A 105 -13.07 -30.41 -11.85
CA ASN A 105 -13.23 -31.16 -13.09
C ASN A 105 -14.38 -30.67 -13.99
N ASN A 106 -15.18 -29.71 -13.52
CA ASN A 106 -16.33 -29.22 -14.26
C ASN A 106 -16.19 -27.71 -14.50
N ASP A 107 -16.04 -27.32 -15.77
CA ASP A 107 -15.84 -25.92 -16.13
C ASP A 107 -17.11 -25.06 -15.92
N SER A 108 -18.29 -25.69 -15.84
CA SER A 108 -19.56 -24.99 -15.56
C SER A 108 -19.74 -24.58 -14.09
N ASP A 109 -18.96 -25.12 -13.15
CA ASP A 109 -19.10 -24.86 -11.70
C ASP A 109 -18.24 -23.68 -11.21
N TRP A 110 -17.47 -23.05 -12.10
CA TRP A 110 -16.58 -21.94 -11.77
C TRP A 110 -17.33 -20.62 -11.69
N VAL A 111 -17.34 -20.06 -10.49
CA VAL A 111 -17.98 -18.77 -10.21
C VAL A 111 -16.92 -17.69 -10.19
N GLN A 112 -17.13 -16.63 -10.97
CA GLN A 112 -16.32 -15.43 -10.90
C GLN A 112 -16.56 -14.71 -9.56
N VAL A 113 -15.48 -14.45 -8.83
CA VAL A 113 -15.52 -13.78 -7.51
C VAL A 113 -14.83 -12.41 -7.52
N GLY A 114 -14.04 -12.11 -8.54
CA GLY A 114 -13.46 -10.80 -8.70
C GLY A 114 -12.75 -10.65 -10.04
N GLN A 115 -12.51 -9.42 -10.44
CA GLN A 115 -11.83 -9.09 -11.68
C GLN A 115 -10.99 -7.83 -11.48
N ILE A 116 -9.78 -7.84 -12.03
CA ILE A 116 -8.91 -6.68 -12.09
C ILE A 116 -8.64 -6.38 -13.56
N THR A 117 -8.96 -5.18 -13.99
CA THR A 117 -8.56 -4.66 -15.29
C THR A 117 -7.57 -3.52 -15.11
N GLY A 118 -6.61 -3.40 -16.00
CA GLY A 118 -5.67 -2.29 -15.93
C GLY A 118 -4.56 -2.31 -16.96
N LYS A 119 -3.70 -1.31 -16.82
CA LYS A 119 -2.40 -1.14 -17.45
C LYS A 119 -1.45 -0.62 -16.37
N ASN A 120 -0.15 -0.80 -16.54
CA ASN A 120 0.84 -0.23 -15.62
C ASN A 120 1.70 0.78 -16.38
N ASP A 121 1.92 1.98 -15.82
CA ASP A 121 2.70 3.03 -16.49
C ASP A 121 4.21 2.73 -16.52
N THR A 122 4.65 1.67 -15.84
CA THR A 122 6.05 1.24 -15.76
C THR A 122 6.17 -0.27 -15.96
N GLU A 123 7.38 -0.73 -16.27
CA GLU A 123 7.74 -2.15 -16.40
C GLU A 123 8.15 -2.78 -15.05
N GLU A 124 7.73 -2.18 -13.93
CA GLU A 124 7.97 -2.73 -12.59
C GLU A 124 6.86 -3.71 -12.17
N TYR A 125 7.13 -4.44 -11.08
CA TYR A 125 6.14 -5.30 -10.44
C TYR A 125 5.18 -4.50 -9.55
N TYR A 126 3.90 -4.80 -9.67
CA TYR A 126 2.82 -4.22 -8.89
C TYR A 126 2.05 -5.32 -8.16
N ALA A 127 1.78 -5.11 -6.88
CA ALA A 127 0.89 -5.98 -6.13
C ALA A 127 -0.55 -5.80 -6.61
N LYS A 128 -1.28 -6.89 -6.70
CA LYS A 128 -2.71 -6.94 -6.94
C LYS A 128 -3.37 -7.81 -5.89
N ARG A 129 -4.58 -7.40 -5.50
CA ARG A 129 -5.36 -8.03 -4.46
C ARG A 129 -6.80 -8.19 -4.89
N ILE A 130 -7.32 -9.41 -4.75
CA ILE A 130 -8.73 -9.73 -4.99
C ILE A 130 -9.28 -10.44 -3.75
N SER A 131 -10.41 -9.96 -3.23
CA SER A 131 -11.13 -10.65 -2.16
C SER A 131 -11.85 -11.87 -2.72
N ILE A 132 -11.74 -13.00 -2.02
CA ILE A 132 -12.59 -14.17 -2.23
C ILE A 132 -13.61 -14.18 -1.12
N ASP A 133 -14.84 -13.86 -1.48
CA ASP A 133 -15.93 -13.80 -0.53
C ASP A 133 -16.72 -15.12 -0.46
N ASP A 134 -16.19 -16.25 -0.96
CA ASP A 134 -16.88 -17.56 -1.00
C ASP A 134 -16.14 -18.68 -0.23
N PRO A 135 -16.51 -18.96 1.04
CA PRO A 135 -15.83 -19.97 1.85
C PRO A 135 -16.16 -21.42 1.42
N GLY A 136 -17.21 -21.64 0.63
CA GLY A 136 -17.66 -22.98 0.22
C GLY A 136 -16.90 -23.55 -0.99
N LYS A 137 -16.11 -22.71 -1.66
CA LYS A 137 -15.38 -23.04 -2.87
C LYS A 137 -13.92 -23.28 -2.51
N LYS A 138 -13.39 -24.43 -2.93
CA LYS A 138 -12.07 -24.93 -2.50
C LYS A 138 -11.00 -24.84 -3.57
N TYR A 139 -11.37 -24.63 -4.83
CA TYR A 139 -10.42 -24.49 -5.92
C TYR A 139 -10.36 -23.04 -6.38
N LEU A 140 -9.18 -22.64 -6.87
CA LEU A 140 -8.90 -21.30 -7.38
C LEU A 140 -8.48 -21.39 -8.84
N ARG A 141 -8.96 -20.48 -9.68
CA ARG A 141 -8.57 -20.31 -11.07
C ARG A 141 -8.37 -18.83 -11.37
N LEU A 142 -7.27 -18.53 -12.06
CA LEU A 142 -6.95 -17.22 -12.57
C LEU A 142 -7.03 -17.30 -14.09
N ASP A 143 -7.98 -16.57 -14.67
CA ASP A 143 -8.06 -16.35 -16.11
C ASP A 143 -7.46 -14.99 -16.45
N PHE A 144 -6.69 -14.95 -17.52
CA PHE A 144 -6.00 -13.76 -18.00
C PHE A 144 -6.47 -13.45 -19.42
N ALA A 145 -6.65 -12.18 -19.72
CA ALA A 145 -6.70 -11.66 -21.07
C ALA A 145 -5.70 -10.50 -21.15
N VAL A 146 -4.70 -10.62 -22.03
CA VAL A 146 -3.61 -9.65 -22.20
C VAL A 146 -3.62 -9.15 -23.64
N THR A 147 -3.48 -7.85 -23.84
CA THR A 147 -3.40 -7.21 -25.16
C THR A 147 -2.19 -6.30 -25.24
N ASN A 148 -1.61 -6.15 -26.44
CA ASN A 148 -0.46 -5.26 -26.70
C ASN A 148 0.78 -5.61 -25.85
N GLY A 149 1.05 -6.90 -25.62
CA GLY A 149 2.24 -7.36 -24.91
C GLY A 149 2.06 -8.61 -24.06
N GLN A 150 2.92 -8.73 -23.04
CA GLN A 150 3.01 -9.85 -22.12
C GLN A 150 2.85 -9.40 -20.66
N LEU A 151 2.44 -10.33 -19.81
CA LEU A 151 2.27 -10.12 -18.38
C LEU A 151 3.06 -11.19 -17.61
N TRP A 152 3.92 -10.79 -16.69
CA TRP A 152 4.53 -11.72 -15.73
C TRP A 152 3.71 -11.74 -14.45
N LEU A 153 3.50 -12.93 -13.89
CA LEU A 153 2.85 -13.18 -12.61
C LEU A 153 3.85 -13.86 -11.68
N ASP A 154 3.93 -13.37 -10.45
CA ASP A 154 4.81 -13.94 -9.42
C ASP A 154 4.18 -13.82 -8.02
N ASP A 155 4.73 -14.56 -7.05
CA ASP A 155 4.42 -14.47 -5.62
C ASP A 155 2.91 -14.55 -5.29
N VAL A 156 2.24 -15.60 -5.78
CA VAL A 156 0.82 -15.83 -5.49
C VAL A 156 0.64 -16.32 -4.06
N ASN A 157 -0.14 -15.58 -3.26
CA ASN A 157 -0.44 -15.87 -1.87
C ASN A 157 -1.95 -15.81 -1.63
N VAL A 158 -2.53 -16.88 -1.08
CA VAL A 158 -3.93 -16.91 -0.66
C VAL A 158 -3.99 -16.89 0.86
N GLN A 159 -4.74 -15.96 1.41
CA GLN A 159 -4.97 -15.79 2.83
C GLN A 159 -6.34 -16.31 3.23
N LYS A 160 -6.46 -16.77 4.48
CA LYS A 160 -7.71 -17.26 5.05
C LYS A 160 -8.79 -16.16 5.10
N ILE A 161 -10.05 -16.51 4.85
CA ILE A 161 -11.19 -15.60 5.05
C ILE A 161 -11.36 -15.26 6.53
N LEU A 162 -11.65 -13.98 6.82
CA LEU A 162 -12.07 -13.59 8.16
C LEU A 162 -13.49 -14.11 8.40
N LEU A 163 -13.74 -14.68 9.58
CA LEU A 163 -15.02 -15.30 9.94
C LEU A 163 -16.22 -14.35 9.73
N GLY A 164 -16.04 -13.05 10.00
CA GLY A 164 -17.07 -12.03 9.76
C GLY A 164 -17.48 -11.88 8.29
N THR A 165 -16.53 -11.99 7.36
CA THR A 165 -16.80 -11.91 5.90
C THR A 165 -17.49 -13.17 5.39
N ALA A 166 -17.10 -14.34 5.90
CA ALA A 166 -17.74 -15.63 5.58
C ALA A 166 -19.22 -15.66 6.00
N LEU A 167 -19.54 -15.06 7.16
CA LEU A 167 -20.91 -14.95 7.65
C LEU A 167 -21.77 -14.02 6.78
N GLN A 168 -21.20 -12.94 6.22
CA GLN A 168 -21.91 -11.94 5.42
C GLN A 168 -22.46 -12.46 4.06
N LYS A 169 -21.79 -13.41 3.39
CA LYS A 169 -22.28 -13.93 2.09
C LYS A 169 -23.35 -15.00 2.24
N ASN A 170 -23.25 -15.83 3.29
CA ASN A 170 -24.35 -16.72 3.67
C ASN A 170 -25.63 -15.90 3.90
N GLN A 171 -25.45 -14.71 4.49
CA GLN A 171 -26.49 -13.72 4.72
C GLN A 171 -27.02 -13.02 3.44
N GLN A 172 -26.19 -12.66 2.45
CA GLN A 172 -26.66 -12.12 1.16
C GLN A 172 -27.44 -13.14 0.33
N LYS A 173 -27.03 -14.41 0.31
CA LYS A 173 -27.77 -15.49 -0.36
C LYS A 173 -29.16 -15.66 0.26
N ILE A 174 -29.24 -15.60 1.59
CA ILE A 174 -30.52 -15.60 2.31
C ILE A 174 -31.37 -14.38 1.89
N ILE A 175 -30.78 -13.19 1.69
CA ILE A 175 -31.53 -11.99 1.26
C ILE A 175 -32.13 -12.17 -0.15
N THR A 176 -31.39 -12.71 -1.12
CA THR A 176 -31.93 -12.98 -2.47
C THR A 176 -33.04 -14.03 -2.41
N GLU A 177 -32.83 -15.13 -1.70
CA GLU A 177 -33.85 -16.16 -1.48
C GLU A 177 -35.09 -15.61 -0.75
N VAL A 178 -34.88 -14.68 0.18
CA VAL A 178 -35.94 -13.96 0.90
C VAL A 178 -36.72 -13.04 -0.04
N MET A 179 -36.05 -12.29 -0.92
CA MET A 179 -36.69 -11.40 -1.89
C MET A 179 -37.47 -12.18 -2.95
N ASP A 180 -36.97 -13.33 -3.37
CA ASP A 180 -37.66 -14.23 -4.29
C ASP A 180 -38.87 -14.89 -3.63
N LYS A 181 -38.75 -15.31 -2.36
CA LYS A 181 -39.88 -15.80 -1.55
C LYS A 181 -40.91 -14.70 -1.25
N LEU A 182 -40.48 -13.46 -0.99
CA LEU A 182 -41.36 -12.30 -0.81
C LEU A 182 -42.13 -11.94 -2.09
N ARG A 183 -41.52 -12.13 -3.27
CA ARG A 183 -42.19 -11.95 -4.57
C ARG A 183 -43.15 -13.09 -4.90
N ALA A 184 -42.85 -14.31 -4.43
CA ALA A 184 -43.64 -15.51 -4.71
C ALA A 184 -44.75 -15.79 -3.70
N ASP A 185 -44.59 -15.40 -2.44
CA ASP A 185 -45.41 -15.85 -1.32
C ASP A 185 -45.96 -14.69 -0.47
N LYS A 186 -47.27 -14.73 -0.19
CA LYS A 186 -48.01 -13.71 0.58
C LYS A 186 -48.08 -14.01 2.08
N ASP A 187 -47.30 -14.96 2.58
CA ASP A 187 -47.33 -15.37 3.99
C ASP A 187 -46.54 -14.39 4.87
N TYR A 188 -47.27 -13.62 5.68
CA TYR A 188 -46.74 -12.60 6.59
C TYR A 188 -45.74 -13.11 7.64
N GLN A 189 -45.76 -14.40 8.00
CA GLN A 189 -44.76 -14.97 8.91
C GLN A 189 -43.39 -15.09 8.24
N VAL A 190 -43.37 -15.60 7.00
CA VAL A 190 -42.15 -15.72 6.19
C VAL A 190 -41.53 -14.34 5.92
N GLN A 191 -42.36 -13.31 5.74
CA GLN A 191 -41.92 -11.93 5.53
C GLN A 191 -41.27 -11.29 6.76
N ALA A 192 -41.74 -11.62 7.97
CA ALA A 192 -41.12 -11.10 9.20
C ALA A 192 -39.83 -11.81 9.58
N ASP A 193 -39.74 -13.13 9.37
CA ASP A 193 -38.48 -13.86 9.59
C ASP A 193 -37.38 -13.44 8.60
N ALA A 194 -37.79 -13.17 7.36
CA ALA A 194 -36.98 -12.50 6.35
C ALA A 194 -36.42 -11.15 6.83
N LEU A 195 -37.28 -10.28 7.39
CA LEU A 195 -36.88 -8.96 7.86
C LEU A 195 -36.00 -9.00 9.11
N ARG A 196 -36.28 -9.91 10.05
CA ARG A 196 -35.41 -10.17 11.20
C ARG A 196 -34.01 -10.55 10.76
N THR A 197 -33.92 -11.39 9.72
CA THR A 197 -32.64 -11.79 9.15
C THR A 197 -31.96 -10.63 8.44
N LEU A 198 -32.70 -9.85 7.64
CA LEU A 198 -32.16 -8.65 7.00
C LEU A 198 -31.62 -7.64 8.01
N GLY A 199 -32.31 -7.38 9.11
CA GLY A 199 -31.85 -6.46 10.16
C GLY A 199 -30.52 -6.87 10.80
N LYS A 200 -30.36 -8.18 11.10
CA LYS A 200 -29.07 -8.71 11.58
C LYS A 200 -27.96 -8.53 10.55
N ASN A 201 -28.27 -8.75 9.27
CA ASN A 201 -27.29 -8.65 8.18
C ASN A 201 -26.88 -7.18 7.93
N TYR A 202 -27.84 -6.28 7.99
CA TYR A 202 -27.63 -4.85 7.84
C TYR A 202 -26.76 -4.29 8.98
N SER A 203 -27.03 -4.73 10.21
CA SER A 203 -26.23 -4.41 11.39
C SER A 203 -24.79 -4.95 11.27
N ALA A 204 -24.61 -6.21 10.84
CA ALA A 204 -23.29 -6.79 10.60
C ALA A 204 -22.50 -6.00 9.54
N GLN A 205 -23.17 -5.54 8.48
CA GLN A 205 -22.53 -4.74 7.45
C GLN A 205 -22.11 -3.35 7.95
N ILE A 206 -22.89 -2.72 8.82
CA ILE A 206 -22.50 -1.45 9.46
C ILE A 206 -21.21 -1.65 10.28
N ASP A 207 -21.07 -2.78 10.99
CA ASP A 207 -19.82 -3.11 11.68
C ASP A 207 -18.67 -3.33 10.69
N VAL A 208 -18.92 -3.92 9.52
CA VAL A 208 -17.90 -4.04 8.45
C VAL A 208 -17.45 -2.67 7.97
N GLN A 209 -18.36 -1.74 7.67
CA GLN A 209 -18.00 -0.37 7.27
C GLN A 209 -17.14 0.32 8.34
N ARG A 210 -17.47 0.16 9.63
CA ARG A 210 -16.63 0.62 10.75
C ARG A 210 -15.24 -0.01 10.72
N GLN A 211 -15.13 -1.33 10.59
CA GLN A 211 -13.84 -2.02 10.53
C GLN A 211 -12.96 -1.48 9.40
N TYR A 212 -13.53 -1.28 8.19
CA TYR A 212 -12.80 -0.72 7.07
C TYR A 212 -12.36 0.74 7.29
N LEU A 213 -13.15 1.54 8.00
CA LEU A 213 -12.71 2.87 8.45
C LEU A 213 -11.54 2.80 9.44
N GLU A 214 -11.57 1.85 10.37
CA GLU A 214 -10.47 1.63 11.31
C GLU A 214 -9.20 1.16 10.61
N TYR A 215 -9.30 0.20 9.70
CA TYR A 215 -8.17 -0.25 8.89
C TYR A 215 -7.61 0.90 8.06
N ALA A 216 -8.48 1.71 7.44
CA ALA A 216 -8.07 2.89 6.69
C ALA A 216 -7.37 3.94 7.58
N ASN A 217 -7.84 4.16 8.81
CA ASN A 217 -7.19 5.03 9.78
C ASN A 217 -5.81 4.49 10.22
N GLY A 218 -5.69 3.17 10.36
CA GLY A 218 -4.44 2.50 10.67
C GLY A 218 -3.42 2.64 9.54
N ILE A 219 -3.82 2.39 8.29
CA ILE A 219 -3.00 2.65 7.10
C ILE A 219 -2.61 4.13 7.01
N TYR A 220 -3.53 5.05 7.31
CA TYR A 220 -3.26 6.49 7.25
C TYR A 220 -2.15 6.87 8.22
N SER A 221 -2.17 6.28 9.42
CA SER A 221 -1.15 6.48 10.43
C SER A 221 0.21 5.91 10.00
N SER A 222 0.24 4.72 9.37
CA SER A 222 1.48 4.12 8.88
C SER A 222 2.09 4.88 7.69
N VAL A 223 1.24 5.35 6.76
CA VAL A 223 1.64 6.21 5.62
C VAL A 223 2.17 7.55 6.13
N THR A 224 1.52 8.14 7.13
CA THR A 224 1.99 9.40 7.76
C THR A 224 3.35 9.20 8.45
N LEU A 225 3.54 8.06 9.12
CA LEU A 225 4.83 7.70 9.69
C LEU A 225 5.90 7.56 8.60
N ALA A 226 5.60 6.89 7.49
CA ALA A 226 6.54 6.75 6.36
C ALA A 226 6.92 8.12 5.77
N MET A 227 5.96 9.02 5.54
CA MET A 227 6.24 10.40 5.10
C MET A 227 7.09 11.18 6.11
N ALA A 228 6.94 10.92 7.41
CA ALA A 228 7.74 11.56 8.44
C ALA A 228 9.19 11.05 8.49
N THR A 229 9.50 9.92 7.82
CA THR A 229 10.87 9.38 7.77
C THR A 229 11.77 10.22 6.84
N SER A 230 12.25 11.34 7.39
CA SER A 230 13.20 12.24 6.72
C SER A 230 14.55 11.59 6.36
N GLU A 231 14.83 10.39 6.91
CA GLU A 231 16.09 9.69 6.77
C GLU A 231 16.39 9.29 5.32
N ARG A 232 15.39 8.88 4.53
CA ARG A 232 15.61 8.54 3.11
C ARG A 232 16.02 9.76 2.29
N GLY A 233 15.46 10.93 2.59
CA GLY A 233 15.84 12.19 1.94
C GLY A 233 17.17 12.75 2.44
N ARG A 234 17.63 12.41 3.65
CA ARG A 234 18.99 12.73 4.12
C ARG A 234 20.06 11.92 3.41
N MET A 235 19.75 10.72 2.91
CA MET A 235 20.66 9.92 2.08
C MET A 235 21.00 10.59 0.75
N ALA A 236 20.08 11.34 0.18
CA ALA A 236 20.31 12.08 -1.06
C ALA A 236 21.10 13.40 -0.85
N ASN A 237 21.60 13.68 0.37
CA ASN A 237 22.32 14.91 0.66
C ASN A 237 23.83 14.79 0.35
N PRO A 238 24.38 15.60 -0.58
CA PRO A 238 25.80 15.59 -0.93
C PRO A 238 26.75 15.74 0.27
N LEU A 239 26.38 16.53 1.29
CA LEU A 239 27.21 16.76 2.48
C LEU A 239 27.41 15.50 3.34
N ALA A 240 26.66 14.43 3.12
CA ALA A 240 26.91 13.17 3.80
C ALA A 240 28.25 12.54 3.37
N TYR A 241 28.64 12.76 2.11
CA TYR A 241 29.63 11.96 1.39
C TYR A 241 31.02 12.59 1.41
N GLU A 242 32.05 11.75 1.40
CA GLU A 242 33.45 12.18 1.44
C GLU A 242 33.88 12.79 0.11
N THR A 243 33.43 12.24 -1.02
CA THR A 243 33.74 12.80 -2.34
C THR A 243 33.30 14.25 -2.46
N PHE A 244 32.09 14.56 -2.02
CA PHE A 244 31.59 15.93 -2.05
C PHE A 244 32.38 16.87 -1.14
N LYS A 245 32.72 16.43 0.08
CA LYS A 245 33.53 17.23 1.01
C LYS A 245 34.90 17.57 0.41
N LYS A 246 35.55 16.60 -0.22
CA LYS A 246 36.81 16.80 -0.94
C LYS A 246 36.68 17.77 -2.11
N LEU A 247 35.62 17.64 -2.91
CA LEU A 247 35.35 18.59 -4.00
C LEU A 247 35.21 20.03 -3.47
N VAL A 248 34.50 20.21 -2.36
CA VAL A 248 34.38 21.53 -1.71
C VAL A 248 35.74 22.04 -1.23
N ASP A 249 36.59 21.18 -0.64
CA ASP A 249 37.93 21.55 -0.20
C ASP A 249 38.85 21.93 -1.38
N ASP A 250 38.82 21.16 -2.47
CA ASP A 250 39.60 21.40 -3.69
C ASP A 250 39.20 22.72 -4.35
N VAL A 251 37.90 23.00 -4.46
CA VAL A 251 37.38 24.27 -4.97
C VAL A 251 37.77 25.42 -4.03
N ASN A 252 37.68 25.23 -2.71
CA ASN A 252 38.08 26.25 -1.74
C ASN A 252 39.59 26.55 -1.80
N LEU A 253 40.44 25.57 -2.11
CA LEU A 253 41.88 25.78 -2.23
C LEU A 253 42.24 26.80 -3.32
N VAL A 254 41.48 26.79 -4.42
CA VAL A 254 41.73 27.61 -5.61
C VAL A 254 40.83 28.86 -5.69
N SER A 255 39.89 29.01 -4.76
CA SER A 255 38.90 30.10 -4.73
C SER A 255 39.36 31.34 -3.97
N SER A 256 38.94 32.50 -4.46
CA SER A 256 39.05 33.79 -3.76
C SER A 256 38.15 33.84 -2.51
N PRO A 257 38.36 34.78 -1.56
CA PRO A 257 37.51 34.94 -0.38
C PRO A 257 36.02 35.14 -0.72
N LEU A 258 35.72 35.86 -1.80
CA LEU A 258 34.34 36.07 -2.25
C LEU A 258 33.71 34.77 -2.78
N GLN A 259 34.46 33.98 -3.56
CA GLN A 259 34.00 32.68 -4.05
C GLN A 259 33.77 31.70 -2.89
N LYS A 260 34.67 31.68 -1.89
CA LYS A 260 34.49 30.89 -0.66
C LYS A 260 33.20 31.26 0.09
N ALA A 261 32.90 32.56 0.22
CA ALA A 261 31.66 33.02 0.82
C ALA A 261 30.41 32.57 0.02
N ARG A 262 30.48 32.60 -1.33
CA ARG A 262 29.41 32.09 -2.20
C ARG A 262 29.20 30.58 -2.04
N ILE A 263 30.28 29.80 -2.00
CA ILE A 263 30.22 28.35 -1.75
C ILE A 263 29.59 28.10 -0.38
N SER A 264 30.05 28.76 0.67
CA SER A 264 29.48 28.61 2.01
C SER A 264 27.98 28.96 2.06
N SER A 265 27.55 29.99 1.33
CA SER A 265 26.13 30.36 1.23
C SER A 265 25.31 29.30 0.48
N LEU A 266 25.87 28.74 -0.60
CA LEU A 266 25.24 27.70 -1.40
C LEU A 266 25.10 26.37 -0.64
N LEU A 267 26.06 26.05 0.24
CA LEU A 267 26.04 24.83 1.05
C LEU A 267 25.15 24.91 2.29
N LYS A 268 24.83 26.13 2.77
CA LYS A 268 24.04 26.34 3.99
C LYS A 268 22.68 25.63 3.99
N PRO A 269 21.90 25.59 2.89
CA PRO A 269 20.64 24.85 2.83
C PRO A 269 20.82 23.33 2.95
N LEU A 270 22.00 22.79 2.66
CA LEU A 270 22.29 21.35 2.77
C LEU A 270 22.50 20.92 4.23
N GLY A 271 22.82 21.85 5.12
CA GLY A 271 23.02 21.58 6.54
C GLY A 271 24.27 22.27 7.08
N VAL A 272 24.75 21.81 8.25
CA VAL A 272 25.91 22.39 8.91
C VAL A 272 27.02 21.35 9.04
N ILE A 273 28.07 21.55 8.24
CA ILE A 273 29.26 20.69 8.17
C ILE A 273 29.89 20.50 9.56
N ALA A 274 30.00 21.58 10.34
CA ALA A 274 30.62 21.56 11.67
C ALA A 274 29.88 20.67 12.68
N THR A 275 28.56 20.49 12.51
CA THR A 275 27.73 19.68 13.41
C THR A 275 27.29 18.36 12.78
N ASN A 276 27.73 18.05 11.54
CA ASN A 276 27.23 16.94 10.72
C ASN A 276 25.69 16.86 10.66
N SER A 277 25.01 18.02 10.71
CA SER A 277 23.56 18.07 10.54
C SER A 277 23.25 18.11 9.05
N LEU A 278 22.44 17.16 8.60
CA LEU A 278 22.02 17.05 7.20
C LEU A 278 20.55 17.42 7.11
N ASN A 279 20.25 18.38 6.23
CA ASN A 279 18.87 18.67 5.87
C ASN A 279 18.37 17.61 4.88
N VAL A 280 17.04 17.50 4.78
CA VAL A 280 16.38 16.63 3.80
C VAL A 280 16.65 17.19 2.41
N MET A 281 17.14 16.34 1.51
CA MET A 281 17.25 16.69 0.10
C MET A 281 15.95 16.34 -0.63
N THR A 282 15.39 17.30 -1.35
CA THR A 282 14.28 17.10 -2.29
C THR A 282 14.76 17.31 -3.72
N GLN A 283 13.99 16.88 -4.71
CA GLN A 283 14.31 17.13 -6.12
C GLN A 283 14.51 18.62 -6.42
N GLY A 284 13.61 19.47 -5.94
CA GLY A 284 13.74 20.92 -6.10
C GLY A 284 14.98 21.50 -5.42
N ALA A 285 15.29 21.05 -4.21
CA ALA A 285 16.49 21.50 -3.48
C ALA A 285 17.78 21.06 -4.18
N PHE A 286 17.81 19.83 -4.73
CA PHE A 286 18.95 19.32 -5.47
C PHE A 286 19.17 20.11 -6.76
N SER A 287 18.13 20.33 -7.58
CA SER A 287 18.25 21.10 -8.82
C SER A 287 18.68 22.54 -8.57
N ALA A 288 18.19 23.17 -7.50
CA ALA A 288 18.59 24.52 -7.10
C ALA A 288 20.05 24.61 -6.62
N PHE A 289 20.65 23.49 -6.21
CA PHE A 289 22.01 23.41 -5.71
C PHE A 289 23.02 22.94 -6.79
N ALA A 290 22.69 21.89 -7.54
CA ALA A 290 23.62 21.14 -8.37
C ALA A 290 24.20 21.99 -9.51
N GLU A 291 23.34 22.69 -10.27
CA GLU A 291 23.78 23.51 -11.40
C GLU A 291 24.64 24.72 -10.97
N PRO A 292 24.25 25.51 -9.95
CA PRO A 292 25.13 26.54 -9.41
C PRO A 292 26.47 26.00 -8.90
N PHE A 293 26.48 24.81 -8.28
CA PHE A 293 27.72 24.20 -7.81
C PHE A 293 28.64 23.81 -8.96
N LYS A 294 28.12 23.16 -10.01
CA LYS A 294 28.89 22.83 -11.23
C LYS A 294 29.50 24.08 -11.86
N SER A 295 28.71 25.15 -11.96
CA SER A 295 29.19 26.45 -12.48
C SER A 295 30.31 27.04 -11.61
N ILE A 296 30.21 26.95 -10.28
CA ILE A 296 31.27 27.38 -9.36
C ILE A 296 32.53 26.53 -9.54
N VAL A 297 32.41 25.21 -9.68
CA VAL A 297 33.56 24.32 -9.93
C VAL A 297 34.25 24.72 -11.23
N ALA A 298 33.49 24.87 -12.33
CA ALA A 298 34.04 25.27 -13.62
C ALA A 298 34.79 26.61 -13.53
N THR A 299 34.14 27.63 -12.96
CA THR A 299 34.72 28.98 -12.86
C THR A 299 35.90 29.06 -11.88
N ALA A 300 35.90 28.31 -10.79
CA ALA A 300 36.99 28.32 -9.81
C ALA A 300 38.32 27.82 -10.40
N PHE A 301 38.26 26.90 -11.37
CA PHE A 301 39.42 26.33 -12.05
C PHE A 301 39.75 27.01 -13.39
N GLU A 302 39.06 28.10 -13.75
CA GLU A 302 39.46 28.93 -14.89
C GLU A 302 40.71 29.75 -14.57
N ARG A 303 41.65 29.79 -15.52
CA ARG A 303 42.94 30.47 -15.39
C ARG A 303 42.81 31.93 -14.99
N SER A 304 41.88 32.66 -15.62
CA SER A 304 41.57 34.06 -15.31
C SER A 304 41.10 34.27 -13.87
N ASN A 305 40.45 33.28 -13.25
CA ASN A 305 39.88 33.40 -11.91
C ASN A 305 40.92 33.04 -10.83
N PHE A 306 41.60 31.90 -10.95
CA PHE A 306 42.55 31.48 -9.91
C PHE A 306 43.89 32.25 -9.94
N GLU A 307 44.31 32.80 -11.09
CA GLU A 307 45.49 33.68 -11.14
C GLU A 307 45.26 34.98 -10.36
N ASN A 308 44.03 35.50 -10.41
CA ASN A 308 43.60 36.73 -9.74
C ASN A 308 43.05 36.52 -8.30
N ALA A 309 42.96 35.27 -7.85
CA ALA A 309 42.37 34.92 -6.55
C ALA A 309 43.27 35.18 -5.32
N GLY A 310 44.51 35.65 -5.52
CA GLY A 310 45.47 35.88 -4.42
C GLY A 310 45.96 34.59 -3.73
N ILE A 311 45.84 33.44 -4.41
CA ILE A 311 46.23 32.12 -3.89
C ILE A 311 47.73 31.85 -4.05
N ASN A 312 48.28 30.95 -3.22
CA ASN A 312 49.70 30.61 -3.22
C ASN A 312 50.13 29.84 -4.49
N ARG A 313 51.45 29.76 -4.74
CA ARG A 313 52.00 29.09 -5.94
C ARG A 313 51.65 27.60 -6.02
N ALA A 314 51.50 26.92 -4.88
CA ALA A 314 51.13 25.51 -4.84
C ALA A 314 49.68 25.29 -5.29
N ALA A 315 48.75 26.14 -4.84
CA ALA A 315 47.34 26.11 -5.22
C ALA A 315 47.16 26.43 -6.71
N ARG A 316 47.95 27.34 -7.30
CA ARG A 316 47.94 27.58 -8.76
C ARG A 316 48.36 26.36 -9.56
N LYS A 317 49.46 25.71 -9.19
CA LYS A 317 49.91 24.46 -9.82
C LYS A 317 48.89 23.33 -9.66
N PHE A 318 48.19 23.29 -8.53
CA PHE A 318 47.09 22.36 -8.31
C PHE A 318 45.93 22.62 -9.26
N ALA A 319 45.52 23.88 -9.45
CA ALA A 319 44.44 24.26 -10.35
C ALA A 319 44.74 23.87 -11.80
N GLU A 320 45.96 24.18 -12.29
CA GLU A 320 46.40 23.86 -13.66
C GLU A 320 46.38 22.35 -13.96
N LYS A 321 46.73 21.52 -12.97
CA LYS A 321 46.83 20.07 -13.14
C LYS A 321 45.50 19.33 -12.93
N ASN A 322 44.65 19.81 -12.01
CA ASN A 322 43.49 19.05 -11.52
C ASN A 322 42.14 19.66 -11.91
N GLY A 323 42.08 20.78 -12.65
CA GLY A 323 40.83 21.45 -12.98
C GLY A 323 39.81 20.56 -13.72
N LEU A 324 40.22 19.96 -14.84
CA LEU A 324 39.35 19.05 -15.61
C LEU A 324 38.92 17.84 -14.77
N VAL A 325 39.88 17.21 -14.07
CA VAL A 325 39.62 16.04 -13.22
C VAL A 325 38.63 16.36 -12.11
N THR A 326 38.72 17.55 -11.50
CA THR A 326 37.81 18.00 -10.44
C THR A 326 36.41 18.26 -10.99
N TYR A 327 36.31 18.85 -12.18
CA TYR A 327 35.03 19.07 -12.86
C TYR A 327 34.35 17.75 -13.22
N GLU A 328 35.05 16.82 -13.88
CA GLU A 328 34.52 15.50 -14.23
C GLU A 328 34.07 14.72 -12.99
N LYS A 329 34.84 14.81 -11.90
CA LYS A 329 34.48 14.19 -10.62
C LYS A 329 33.23 14.83 -9.99
N ALA A 330 33.07 16.15 -10.11
CA ALA A 330 31.88 16.84 -9.64
C ALA A 330 30.64 16.46 -10.45
N GLU A 331 30.74 16.39 -11.78
CA GLU A 331 29.64 15.91 -12.63
C GLU A 331 29.25 14.47 -12.31
N GLY A 332 30.23 13.55 -12.26
CA GLY A 332 29.97 12.15 -11.98
C GLY A 332 29.29 11.95 -10.62
N PHE A 333 29.82 12.57 -9.57
CA PHE A 333 29.24 12.47 -8.22
C PHE A 333 27.83 13.09 -8.15
N LEU A 334 27.60 14.25 -8.78
CA LEU A 334 26.26 14.86 -8.78
C LEU A 334 25.26 14.01 -9.58
N ALA A 335 25.68 13.35 -10.66
CA ALA A 335 24.83 12.42 -11.39
C ALA A 335 24.47 11.17 -10.56
N GLU A 336 25.37 10.69 -9.70
CA GLU A 336 25.08 9.61 -8.73
C GLU A 336 24.01 10.08 -7.71
N ILE A 337 24.12 11.31 -7.19
CA ILE A 337 23.11 11.89 -6.29
C ILE A 337 21.79 12.14 -7.02
N GLU A 338 21.81 12.54 -8.29
CA GLU A 338 20.60 12.79 -9.08
C GLU A 338 19.76 11.51 -9.24
N LYS A 339 20.40 10.34 -9.39
CA LYS A 339 19.71 9.04 -9.39
C LYS A 339 19.00 8.76 -8.06
N GLU A 340 19.65 9.06 -6.94
CA GLU A 340 19.06 8.93 -5.60
C GLU A 340 17.85 9.84 -5.41
N VAL A 341 17.99 11.10 -5.79
CA VAL A 341 16.94 12.11 -5.70
C VAL A 341 15.75 11.74 -6.57
N THR A 342 15.99 11.21 -7.77
CA THR A 342 14.93 10.75 -8.68
C THR A 342 14.15 9.58 -8.09
N THR A 343 14.86 8.62 -7.49
CA THR A 343 14.25 7.47 -6.81
C THR A 343 13.39 7.93 -5.61
N LEU A 344 13.91 8.86 -4.81
CA LEU A 344 13.18 9.46 -3.70
C LEU A 344 11.91 10.18 -4.18
N ALA A 345 12.01 10.99 -5.25
CA ALA A 345 10.86 11.72 -5.79
C ALA A 345 9.75 10.78 -6.28
N ALA A 346 10.10 9.64 -6.87
CA ALA A 346 9.13 8.62 -7.26
C ALA A 346 8.42 8.00 -6.05
N LEU A 347 9.16 7.69 -4.97
CA LEU A 347 8.59 7.18 -3.72
C LEU A 347 7.69 8.20 -3.02
N ASP A 348 8.09 9.47 -3.00
CA ASP A 348 7.30 10.56 -2.41
C ASP A 348 5.99 10.76 -3.18
N LYS A 349 6.03 10.68 -4.51
CA LYS A 349 4.83 10.73 -5.36
C LYS A 349 3.89 9.56 -5.07
N ASP A 350 4.41 8.33 -5.02
CA ASP A 350 3.62 7.13 -4.71
C ASP A 350 2.94 7.27 -3.33
N LEU A 351 3.64 7.80 -2.32
CA LEU A 351 3.06 8.09 -0.99
C LEU A 351 1.95 9.14 -1.03
N GLN A 352 2.14 10.25 -1.75
CA GLN A 352 1.14 11.30 -1.88
C GLN A 352 -0.12 10.80 -2.57
N ASP A 353 0.03 10.00 -3.64
CA ASP A 353 -1.09 9.39 -4.35
C ASP A 353 -1.87 8.40 -3.45
N ILE A 354 -1.16 7.59 -2.66
CA ILE A 354 -1.76 6.71 -1.66
C ILE A 354 -2.54 7.52 -0.61
N GLN A 355 -1.93 8.60 -0.08
CA GLN A 355 -2.56 9.44 0.92
C GLN A 355 -3.84 10.11 0.37
N GLY A 356 -3.79 10.60 -0.87
CA GLY A 356 -4.95 11.16 -1.57
C GLY A 356 -6.10 10.15 -1.70
N LYS A 357 -5.81 8.96 -2.23
CA LYS A 357 -6.79 7.86 -2.36
C LYS A 357 -7.39 7.46 -1.01
N LEU A 358 -6.55 7.40 0.03
CA LEU A 358 -6.97 7.01 1.37
C LEU A 358 -7.85 8.06 2.05
N ASN A 359 -7.53 9.34 1.90
CA ASN A 359 -8.38 10.43 2.41
C ASN A 359 -9.74 10.44 1.72
N GLN A 360 -9.76 10.29 0.39
CA GLN A 360 -11.00 10.18 -0.36
C GLN A 360 -11.84 8.99 0.11
N TYR A 361 -11.22 7.81 0.24
CA TYR A 361 -11.86 6.60 0.74
C TYR A 361 -12.49 6.79 2.12
N ARG A 362 -11.74 7.35 3.07
CA ARG A 362 -12.22 7.59 4.44
C ARG A 362 -13.41 8.52 4.47
N ASN A 363 -13.36 9.61 3.70
CA ASN A 363 -14.44 10.60 3.65
C ASN A 363 -15.72 10.00 3.04
N GLU A 364 -15.59 9.27 1.93
CA GLU A 364 -16.72 8.66 1.24
C GLU A 364 -17.33 7.50 2.04
N LEU A 365 -16.51 6.63 2.63
CA LEU A 365 -17.00 5.54 3.49
C LEU A 365 -17.64 6.09 4.78
N SER A 366 -17.10 7.16 5.35
CA SER A 366 -17.69 7.84 6.51
C SER A 366 -19.08 8.37 6.18
N LYS A 367 -19.25 9.01 5.02
CA LYS A 367 -20.54 9.48 4.53
C LYS A 367 -21.51 8.31 4.28
N HIS A 368 -21.05 7.26 3.61
CA HIS A 368 -21.87 6.06 3.39
C HIS A 368 -22.30 5.42 4.72
N LEU A 369 -21.41 5.37 5.72
CA LEU A 369 -21.74 4.87 7.04
C LEU A 369 -22.85 5.71 7.67
N GLN A 370 -22.74 7.04 7.64
CA GLN A 370 -23.81 7.92 8.12
C GLN A 370 -25.14 7.66 7.41
N ASP A 371 -25.13 7.54 6.08
CA ASP A 371 -26.33 7.23 5.29
C ASP A 371 -26.91 5.85 5.63
N SER A 372 -26.06 4.87 5.94
CA SER A 372 -26.46 3.53 6.38
C SER A 372 -27.08 3.54 7.77
N LEU A 373 -26.51 4.30 8.71
CA LEU A 373 -27.09 4.47 10.05
C LEU A 373 -28.48 5.10 9.97
N ILE A 374 -28.66 6.15 9.14
CA ILE A 374 -29.94 6.80 8.92
C ILE A 374 -30.96 5.83 8.30
N ALA A 375 -30.55 5.04 7.31
CA ALA A 375 -31.41 4.03 6.71
C ALA A 375 -31.75 2.88 7.68
N GLY A 376 -30.85 2.57 8.61
CA GLY A 376 -31.06 1.60 9.69
C GLY A 376 -31.87 2.10 10.88
N GLY A 377 -32.43 3.32 10.81
CA GLY A 377 -33.31 3.88 11.84
C GLY A 377 -32.58 4.63 12.97
N LEU A 378 -31.24 4.69 12.94
CA LEU A 378 -30.49 5.56 13.83
C LEU A 378 -30.60 6.99 13.30
N GLY A 379 -31.24 7.87 14.07
CA GLY A 379 -31.50 9.26 13.66
C GLY A 379 -30.23 10.01 13.23
N ARG A 380 -30.42 11.11 12.48
CA ARG A 380 -29.33 11.99 12.02
C ARG A 380 -28.61 12.60 13.24
N GLY A 381 -27.42 12.10 13.56
CA GLY A 381 -26.67 12.59 14.70
C GLY A 381 -25.24 12.08 14.72
N GLN A 382 -24.29 13.00 14.98
CA GLN A 382 -22.89 12.66 15.18
C GLN A 382 -22.69 11.70 16.37
N GLU A 383 -23.60 11.75 17.35
CA GLU A 383 -23.61 10.84 18.49
C GLU A 383 -23.76 9.38 18.07
N ASN A 384 -24.75 9.05 17.23
CA ASN A 384 -24.96 7.67 16.74
C ASN A 384 -23.78 7.17 15.92
N TYR A 385 -23.20 8.06 15.11
CA TYR A 385 -21.98 7.78 14.37
C TYR A 385 -20.80 7.45 15.32
N ASN A 386 -20.61 8.26 16.37
CA ASN A 386 -19.56 8.04 17.37
C ASN A 386 -19.80 6.77 18.21
N ARG A 387 -21.05 6.42 18.51
CA ARG A 387 -21.42 5.18 19.21
C ARG A 387 -21.00 3.95 18.41
N VAL A 388 -21.24 3.95 17.10
CA VAL A 388 -20.83 2.85 16.20
C VAL A 388 -19.31 2.81 16.00
N LEU A 389 -18.64 3.96 15.97
CA LEU A 389 -17.16 4.03 15.93
C LEU A 389 -16.48 3.87 17.30
N SER A 390 -17.24 3.60 18.37
CA SER A 390 -16.68 3.54 19.71
C SER A 390 -15.66 2.42 19.85
N LYS A 391 -14.56 2.68 20.58
CA LYS A 391 -13.62 1.62 20.97
C LYS A 391 -14.22 0.68 22.02
N ASP A 392 -15.28 1.09 22.70
CA ASP A 392 -16.02 0.28 23.66
C ASP A 392 -17.02 -0.64 22.94
N GLU A 393 -16.78 -1.95 23.04
CA GLU A 393 -17.60 -2.99 22.43
C GLU A 393 -19.05 -3.00 22.94
N VAL A 394 -19.28 -2.64 24.21
CA VAL A 394 -20.63 -2.62 24.78
C VAL A 394 -21.47 -1.52 24.11
N VAL A 395 -20.90 -0.32 23.97
CA VAL A 395 -21.54 0.82 23.31
C VAL A 395 -21.80 0.51 21.84
N ARG A 396 -20.84 -0.12 21.14
CA ARG A 396 -21.04 -0.53 19.74
C ARG A 396 -22.17 -1.55 19.61
N ASN A 397 -22.13 -2.62 20.40
CA ASN A 397 -23.11 -3.70 20.31
C ASN A 397 -24.52 -3.19 20.61
N GLN A 398 -24.68 -2.23 21.53
CA GLN A 398 -25.96 -1.57 21.78
C GLN A 398 -26.47 -0.79 20.55
N ALA A 399 -25.61 0.00 19.90
CA ALA A 399 -26.00 0.73 18.68
C ALA A 399 -26.35 -0.22 17.51
N LEU A 400 -25.62 -1.33 17.38
CA LEU A 400 -25.89 -2.38 16.39
C LEU A 400 -27.19 -3.15 16.67
N LEU A 401 -27.54 -3.34 17.94
CA LEU A 401 -28.82 -3.92 18.36
C LEU A 401 -29.99 -2.99 18.07
N GLU A 402 -29.84 -1.67 18.23
CA GLU A 402 -30.88 -0.68 17.88
C GLU A 402 -31.26 -0.75 16.41
N ILE A 403 -30.29 -0.91 15.51
CA ILE A 403 -30.53 -1.14 14.08
C ILE A 403 -31.33 -2.43 13.88
N THR A 404 -30.91 -3.53 14.54
CA THR A 404 -31.62 -4.81 14.42
C THR A 404 -33.07 -4.68 14.90
N ASN A 405 -33.29 -4.00 16.02
CA ASN A 405 -34.60 -3.74 16.60
C ASN A 405 -35.47 -2.85 15.69
N TYR A 406 -34.87 -1.86 15.01
CA TYR A 406 -35.61 -1.03 14.04
C TYR A 406 -36.16 -1.86 12.89
N PHE A 407 -35.37 -2.78 12.32
CA PHE A 407 -35.86 -3.70 11.30
C PHE A 407 -36.96 -4.64 11.82
N MET A 408 -36.90 -5.06 13.10
CA MET A 408 -37.99 -5.82 13.72
C MET A 408 -39.27 -5.00 13.87
N LEU A 409 -39.17 -3.74 14.32
CA LEU A 409 -40.33 -2.84 14.43
C LEU A 409 -40.97 -2.55 13.06
N GLN A 410 -40.16 -2.40 12.02
CA GLN A 410 -40.66 -2.29 10.65
C GLN A 410 -41.41 -3.58 10.27
N ALA A 411 -40.84 -4.75 10.50
CA ALA A 411 -41.49 -6.03 10.23
C ALA A 411 -42.85 -6.18 10.92
N GLU A 412 -42.92 -5.82 12.21
CA GLU A 412 -44.16 -5.86 13.00
C GLU A 412 -45.21 -4.87 12.47
N SER A 413 -44.79 -3.67 12.04
CA SER A 413 -45.71 -2.69 11.43
C SER A 413 -46.34 -3.21 10.14
N TYR A 414 -45.57 -3.92 9.31
CA TYR A 414 -46.10 -4.50 8.07
C TYR A 414 -46.99 -5.73 8.33
N GLN A 415 -46.67 -6.55 9.33
CA GLN A 415 -47.55 -7.65 9.76
C GLN A 415 -48.91 -7.13 10.27
N ASN A 416 -48.90 -5.98 10.96
CA ASN A 416 -50.09 -5.38 11.55
C ASN A 416 -50.86 -4.45 10.59
N HIS A 417 -50.49 -4.42 9.30
CA HIS A 417 -51.13 -3.59 8.26
C HIS A 417 -51.08 -2.06 8.53
N SER A 418 -50.18 -1.60 9.41
CA SER A 418 -50.04 -0.19 9.76
C SER A 418 -49.17 0.61 8.79
N SER A 419 -48.65 0.00 7.73
CA SER A 419 -47.76 0.64 6.74
C SER A 419 -48.01 0.12 5.32
N SER A 420 -47.85 0.96 4.31
CA SER A 420 -48.17 0.58 2.92
C SER A 420 -47.13 -0.37 2.32
N ASN A 421 -47.56 -1.31 1.47
CA ASN A 421 -46.67 -2.20 0.72
C ASN A 421 -45.65 -1.43 -0.15
N THR A 422 -45.97 -0.20 -0.57
CA THR A 422 -45.05 0.64 -1.35
C THR A 422 -43.89 1.14 -0.50
N ASP A 423 -44.17 1.60 0.72
CA ASP A 423 -43.14 2.07 1.66
C ASP A 423 -42.22 0.92 2.09
N PHE A 424 -42.80 -0.28 2.20
CA PHE A 424 -42.05 -1.50 2.48
C PHE A 424 -41.01 -1.83 1.42
N VAL A 425 -41.44 -1.86 0.16
CA VAL A 425 -40.56 -2.15 -0.97
C VAL A 425 -39.46 -1.09 -1.08
N GLN A 426 -39.80 0.18 -0.86
CA GLN A 426 -38.80 1.27 -0.86
C GLN A 426 -37.76 1.12 0.25
N PHE A 427 -38.18 0.75 1.47
CA PHE A 427 -37.27 0.48 2.58
C PHE A 427 -36.32 -0.69 2.26
N MET A 428 -36.86 -1.80 1.75
CA MET A 428 -36.10 -2.98 1.35
C MET A 428 -35.09 -2.66 0.24
N MET A 429 -35.52 -1.95 -0.80
CA MET A 429 -34.63 -1.54 -1.90
C MET A 429 -33.50 -0.64 -1.40
N LYS A 430 -33.80 0.31 -0.50
CA LYS A 430 -32.79 1.21 0.08
C LYS A 430 -31.79 0.45 0.96
N ALA A 431 -32.27 -0.47 1.80
CA ALA A 431 -31.41 -1.31 2.62
C ALA A 431 -30.47 -2.14 1.75
N THR A 432 -31.01 -2.90 0.78
CA THR A 432 -30.24 -3.74 -0.15
C THR A 432 -29.23 -2.94 -0.96
N ARG A 433 -29.63 -1.77 -1.49
CA ARG A 433 -28.72 -0.88 -2.21
C ARG A 433 -27.52 -0.47 -1.36
N ASN A 434 -27.74 -0.05 -0.11
CA ASN A 434 -26.64 0.29 0.79
C ASN A 434 -25.75 -0.95 1.07
N MET A 435 -26.31 -2.17 1.01
CA MET A 435 -25.54 -3.42 1.09
C MET A 435 -24.62 -3.67 -0.09
N GLU A 436 -25.14 -3.46 -1.30
CA GLU A 436 -24.38 -3.60 -2.54
C GLU A 436 -23.25 -2.57 -2.64
N GLU A 437 -23.54 -1.31 -2.31
CA GLU A 437 -22.56 -0.21 -2.34
C GLU A 437 -21.37 -0.49 -1.41
N THR A 438 -21.55 -1.24 -0.31
CA THR A 438 -20.45 -1.60 0.61
C THR A 438 -19.39 -2.51 -0.04
N GLN A 439 -19.76 -3.33 -1.02
CA GLN A 439 -18.79 -4.19 -1.72
C GLN A 439 -17.78 -3.37 -2.53
N VAL A 440 -18.23 -2.27 -3.14
CA VAL A 440 -17.36 -1.32 -3.86
C VAL A 440 -16.27 -0.76 -2.93
N TYR A 441 -16.60 -0.48 -1.67
CA TYR A 441 -15.60 0.00 -0.70
C TYR A 441 -14.59 -1.08 -0.30
N LYS A 442 -14.94 -2.37 -0.34
CA LYS A 442 -13.96 -3.44 -0.09
C LYS A 442 -12.95 -3.52 -1.23
N GLU A 443 -13.42 -3.44 -2.48
CA GLU A 443 -12.56 -3.47 -3.67
C GLU A 443 -11.63 -2.26 -3.70
N ARG A 444 -12.15 -1.06 -3.44
CA ARG A 444 -11.33 0.16 -3.37
C ARG A 444 -10.30 0.10 -2.26
N PHE A 445 -10.65 -0.47 -1.10
CA PHE A 445 -9.70 -0.70 -0.03
C PHE A 445 -8.59 -1.68 -0.43
N ASN A 446 -8.93 -2.76 -1.14
CA ASN A 446 -7.94 -3.69 -1.68
C ASN A 446 -6.98 -3.02 -2.66
N GLN A 447 -7.47 -2.11 -3.51
CA GLN A 447 -6.62 -1.31 -4.40
C GLN A 447 -5.66 -0.42 -3.61
N ILE A 448 -6.13 0.29 -2.57
CA ILE A 448 -5.28 1.12 -1.71
C ILE A 448 -4.23 0.27 -1.01
N ALA A 449 -4.63 -0.85 -0.41
CA ALA A 449 -3.70 -1.76 0.26
C ALA A 449 -2.66 -2.33 -0.71
N SER A 450 -3.05 -2.62 -1.96
CA SER A 450 -2.13 -3.05 -3.02
C SER A 450 -1.11 -1.96 -3.37
N SER A 451 -1.54 -0.69 -3.46
CA SER A 451 -0.65 0.45 -3.67
C SER A 451 0.35 0.60 -2.52
N VAL A 452 -0.11 0.46 -1.26
CA VAL A 452 0.76 0.52 -0.07
C VAL A 452 1.79 -0.61 -0.06
N ILE A 453 1.36 -1.84 -0.38
CA ILE A 453 2.26 -2.99 -0.46
C ILE A 453 3.31 -2.80 -1.57
N THR A 454 2.88 -2.31 -2.74
CA THR A 454 3.78 -1.99 -3.86
C THR A 454 4.78 -0.91 -3.46
N TYR A 455 4.31 0.15 -2.79
CA TYR A 455 5.18 1.21 -2.29
C TYR A 455 6.26 0.67 -1.33
N TYR A 456 5.88 -0.17 -0.36
CA TYR A 456 6.86 -0.75 0.55
C TYR A 456 7.89 -1.63 -0.15
N ASP A 457 7.50 -2.38 -1.20
CA ASP A 457 8.43 -3.18 -2.00
C ASP A 457 9.40 -2.30 -2.79
N LYS A 458 8.90 -1.25 -3.46
CA LYS A 458 9.75 -0.27 -4.15
C LYS A 458 10.71 0.43 -3.20
N PHE A 459 10.24 0.83 -2.02
CA PHE A 459 11.08 1.41 -1.00
C PHE A 459 12.17 0.41 -0.58
N GLU A 460 11.80 -0.82 -0.23
CA GLU A 460 12.75 -1.86 0.19
C GLU A 460 13.84 -2.08 -0.86
N ARG A 461 13.47 -2.15 -2.15
CA ARG A 461 14.41 -2.21 -3.27
C ARG A 461 15.29 -0.96 -3.36
N SER A 462 14.73 0.24 -3.23
CA SER A 462 15.48 1.51 -3.33
C SER A 462 16.58 1.70 -2.29
N VAL A 463 16.55 0.91 -1.21
CA VAL A 463 17.58 0.90 -0.18
C VAL A 463 18.32 -0.44 -0.12
N ALA A 464 18.15 -1.33 -1.09
CA ALA A 464 18.88 -2.59 -1.16
C ALA A 464 20.36 -2.35 -1.49
N LYS A 465 21.27 -3.22 -1.02
CA LYS A 465 22.73 -3.02 -1.16
C LYS A 465 23.15 -2.87 -2.63
N GLU A 466 22.45 -3.58 -3.50
CA GLU A 466 22.67 -3.66 -4.93
C GLU A 466 22.28 -2.35 -5.65
N GLN A 467 21.47 -1.51 -5.03
CA GLN A 467 21.04 -0.21 -5.56
C GLN A 467 21.93 0.95 -5.15
N ASN A 468 23.06 0.67 -4.47
CA ASN A 468 24.00 1.70 -4.08
C ASN A 468 24.55 2.43 -5.33
N PRO A 469 24.31 3.74 -5.49
CA PRO A 469 24.60 4.48 -6.70
C PRO A 469 26.06 4.90 -6.81
N PHE A 470 26.81 4.87 -5.69
CA PHE A 470 28.14 5.46 -5.60
C PHE A 470 29.19 4.54 -6.18
N SER A 471 30.12 5.11 -6.94
CA SER A 471 31.30 4.40 -7.42
C SER A 471 32.39 4.25 -6.35
N GLU A 472 32.58 5.29 -5.54
CA GLU A 472 33.64 5.40 -4.53
C GLU A 472 33.35 4.58 -3.26
N GLU A 473 34.31 3.74 -2.84
CA GLU A 473 34.15 2.80 -1.72
C GLU A 473 33.80 3.47 -0.39
N LYS A 474 34.32 4.69 -0.16
CA LYS A 474 34.04 5.43 1.06
C LYS A 474 32.60 5.94 1.11
N ASP A 475 32.09 6.41 -0.03
CA ASP A 475 30.71 6.89 -0.14
C ASP A 475 29.73 5.73 -0.13
N LYS A 476 30.09 4.59 -0.74
CA LYS A 476 29.33 3.34 -0.62
C LYS A 476 29.09 2.94 0.83
N LYS A 477 30.12 3.01 1.68
CA LYS A 477 30.01 2.68 3.11
C LYS A 477 29.12 3.67 3.87
N VAL A 478 29.22 4.96 3.56
CA VAL A 478 28.36 5.99 4.17
C VAL A 478 26.90 5.75 3.79
N TRP A 479 26.63 5.52 2.50
CA TRP A 479 25.29 5.23 1.99
C TRP A 479 24.73 3.97 2.66
N GLU A 480 25.49 2.87 2.73
CA GLU A 480 25.01 1.62 3.32
C GLU A 480 24.70 1.75 4.82
N ALA A 481 25.49 2.52 5.56
CA ALA A 481 25.22 2.80 6.98
C ALA A 481 23.92 3.59 7.18
N GLN A 482 23.59 4.50 6.26
CA GLN A 482 22.32 5.23 6.28
C GLN A 482 21.15 4.36 5.79
N ALA A 483 21.35 3.60 4.72
CA ALA A 483 20.38 2.65 4.18
C ALA A 483 19.96 1.62 5.24
N ALA A 484 20.90 1.10 6.04
CA ALA A 484 20.61 0.19 7.14
C ALA A 484 19.65 0.79 8.18
N LYS A 485 19.81 2.09 8.51
CA LYS A 485 18.87 2.80 9.41
C LYS A 485 17.49 2.93 8.78
N VAL A 486 17.46 3.31 7.50
CA VAL A 486 16.20 3.46 6.75
C VAL A 486 15.46 2.12 6.63
N ARG A 487 16.17 1.01 6.40
CA ARG A 487 15.58 -0.34 6.43
C ARG A 487 14.95 -0.67 7.79
N GLY A 488 15.55 -0.22 8.89
CA GLY A 488 14.97 -0.37 10.23
C GLY A 488 13.62 0.35 10.37
N TYR A 489 13.56 1.64 10.00
CA TYR A 489 12.31 2.41 10.00
C TYR A 489 11.26 1.82 9.06
N LEU A 490 11.70 1.34 7.90
CA LEU A 490 10.83 0.68 6.93
C LEU A 490 10.20 -0.59 7.53
N GLN A 491 10.96 -1.39 8.26
CA GLN A 491 10.45 -2.57 8.96
C GLN A 491 9.40 -2.20 10.02
N GLU A 492 9.66 -1.17 10.83
CA GLU A 492 8.69 -0.68 11.82
C GLU A 492 7.39 -0.18 11.17
N SER A 493 7.51 0.59 10.08
CA SER A 493 6.36 1.08 9.31
C SER A 493 5.55 -0.08 8.69
N LYS A 494 6.24 -1.08 8.12
CA LYS A 494 5.63 -2.29 7.55
C LYS A 494 4.95 -3.14 8.63
N GLN A 495 5.52 -3.24 9.83
CA GLN A 495 4.89 -3.89 10.97
C GLN A 495 3.65 -3.13 11.45
N ALA A 496 3.70 -1.80 11.52
CA ALA A 496 2.55 -0.96 11.86
C ALA A 496 1.42 -1.11 10.84
N PHE A 497 1.74 -1.11 9.54
CA PHE A 497 0.79 -1.41 8.47
C PHE A 497 0.20 -2.82 8.62
N THR A 498 1.05 -3.81 8.87
CA THR A 498 0.62 -5.20 9.07
C THR A 498 -0.32 -5.30 10.26
N LYS A 499 -0.03 -4.66 11.40
CA LYS A 499 -0.88 -4.64 12.59
C LYS A 499 -2.18 -3.85 12.41
N ALA A 500 -2.17 -2.83 11.55
CA ALA A 500 -3.37 -2.09 11.19
C ALA A 500 -4.30 -2.87 10.24
N TYR A 501 -3.77 -3.90 9.56
CA TYR A 501 -4.41 -4.60 8.46
C TYR A 501 -4.70 -6.09 8.75
N MET A 502 -3.87 -6.74 9.57
CA MET A 502 -3.93 -8.13 10.04
C MET A 502 -4.22 -8.17 11.53
#